data_AF-A0A6M0G5S8-F1
#
_entry.id   AF-A0A6M0G5S8-F1
#
_cell.length_a   1.000
_cell.length_b   1.000
_cell.length_c   1.000
_cell.angle_alpha   90.00
_cell.angle_beta   90.00
_cell.angle_gamma   90.00
#
_symmetry.space_group_name_H-M   'P 1'
#
loop_
_entity.id
_entity.type
_entity.pdbx_description
1 polymer ?
#
loop_
_entity_poly.entity_id
_entity_poly.type
_entity_poly.pdbx_seq_one_letter_code
_entity_poly.pdbx_strand_id
1 'polypeptide(L)' 'MSYPQVKPDNNDAERALRPIVVHRKVSGGARSDWGAELVAQMFSFLETMRLQGNNAITALCELLSLAGRSPPGLAPT' A
#
# COMPACT_ATOMS: atom_id res chain seq x y z
N MET A 1 27.84 13.80 3.32
CA MET A 1 27.16 13.32 2.10
C MET A 1 25.83 14.04 2.02
N SER A 2 25.64 14.95 1.06
CA SER A 2 24.40 15.74 0.94
C SER A 2 23.60 15.24 -0.26
N TYR A 3 22.29 15.02 -0.09
CA TYR A 3 21.38 14.55 -1.14
C TYR A 3 20.45 15.69 -1.56
N PRO A 4 20.88 16.61 -2.43
CA PRO A 4 20.10 17.81 -2.78
C PRO A 4 18.76 17.49 -3.44
N GLN A 5 18.60 16.31 -4.04
CA GLN A 5 17.34 15.85 -4.61
C GLN A 5 16.28 15.38 -3.58
N VAL A 6 16.65 15.22 -2.30
CA VAL A 6 15.72 14.81 -1.24
C VAL A 6 15.39 16.02 -0.40
N LYS A 7 14.10 16.31 -0.23
CA LYS A 7 13.67 17.38 0.67
C LYS A 7 14.10 17.07 2.11
N PRO A 8 14.49 18.09 2.91
CA PRO A 8 14.89 17.89 4.31
C PRO A 8 13.71 17.66 5.26
N ASP A 9 12.53 17.27 4.74
CA ASP A 9 11.30 17.12 5.50
C ASP A 9 10.57 15.80 5.18
N ASN A 10 9.73 15.36 6.13
CA ASN A 10 9.01 14.10 6.06
C ASN A 10 7.56 14.25 5.55
N ASN A 11 7.19 15.42 5.00
CA ASN A 11 5.79 15.72 4.71
C ASN A 11 5.16 14.73 3.73
N ASP A 12 5.93 14.27 2.74
CA ASP A 12 5.43 13.37 1.73
C ASP A 12 5.06 12.00 2.35
N ALA A 13 5.88 11.48 3.27
CA ALA A 13 5.58 10.25 3.99
C ALA A 13 4.43 10.44 5.01
N GLU A 14 4.40 11.56 5.74
CA GLU A 14 3.30 11.85 6.66
C GLU A 14 1.97 11.97 5.91
N ARG A 15 1.95 12.61 4.74
CA ARG A 15 0.76 12.71 3.88
C ARG A 15 0.31 11.34 3.39
N ALA A 16 1.23 10.46 3.01
CA ALA A 16 0.93 9.08 2.63
C ALA A 16 0.28 8.27 3.76
N LEU A 17 0.63 8.54 5.02
CA LEU A 17 0.08 7.83 6.19
C LEU A 17 -1.26 8.39 6.71
N ARG A 18 -1.63 9.64 6.38
CA ARG A 18 -2.91 10.23 6.84
C ARG A 18 -4.14 9.39 6.49
N PRO A 19 -4.29 8.83 5.28
CA PRO A 19 -5.44 8.02 4.91
C PRO A 19 -5.63 6.78 5.81
N ILE A 20 -4.56 6.04 6.11
CA ILE A 20 -4.65 4.84 6.95
C ILE A 20 -4.99 5.17 8.41
N VAL A 21 -4.49 6.30 8.93
CA VAL A 21 -4.84 6.78 10.29
C VAL A 21 -6.31 7.20 10.37
N VAL A 22 -6.81 7.93 9.37
CA VAL A 22 -8.23 8.30 9.26
C VAL A 22 -9.09 7.04 9.15
N HIS A 23 -8.72 6.10 8.28
CA HIS A 23 -9.41 4.82 8.15
C HIS A 23 -9.50 4.08 9.48
N ARG A 24 -8.37 3.92 10.20
CA ARG A 24 -8.34 3.27 11.52
C ARG A 24 -9.25 3.97 12.52
N LYS A 25 -9.28 5.31 12.51
CA LYS A 25 -10.13 6.10 13.41
C LYS A 25 -11.62 5.88 13.12
N VAL A 26 -12.02 5.85 11.86
CA VAL A 26 -13.42 5.71 11.44
C VAL A 26 -13.91 4.27 11.56
N SER A 27 -13.09 3.28 11.20
CA SER A 27 -13.47 1.86 11.24
C SER A 27 -13.30 1.20 12.61
N GLY A 28 -12.59 1.85 13.54
CA GLY A 28 -12.17 1.24 14.81
C GLY A 28 -10.98 0.28 14.69
N GLY A 29 -10.39 0.18 13.49
CA GLY A 29 -9.23 -0.67 13.22
C GLY A 29 -9.54 -2.16 13.08
N ALA A 30 -8.53 -2.93 12.70
CA ALA A 30 -8.63 -4.39 12.61
C ALA A 30 -8.69 -5.05 14.00
N ARG A 31 -9.38 -6.19 14.08
CA ARG A 31 -9.52 -6.99 15.32
C ARG A 31 -8.63 -8.24 15.35
N SER A 32 -7.77 -8.39 14.35
CA SER A 32 -6.78 -9.46 14.24
C SER A 32 -5.53 -8.94 13.56
N ASP A 33 -4.40 -9.59 13.82
CA ASP A 33 -3.11 -9.24 13.21
C ASP A 33 -3.16 -9.39 11.68
N TRP A 34 -3.77 -10.48 11.20
CA TRP A 34 -3.99 -10.70 9.78
C TRP A 34 -4.80 -9.56 9.14
N GLY A 35 -5.86 -9.08 9.81
CA GLY A 35 -6.66 -7.97 9.30
C GLY A 35 -5.88 -6.64 9.32
N ALA A 36 -5.00 -6.44 10.31
CA ALA A 36 -4.14 -5.27 10.37
C ALA A 36 -3.12 -5.26 9.24
N GLU A 37 -2.51 -6.42 8.96
CA GLU A 37 -1.57 -6.61 7.86
C GLU A 37 -2.24 -6.40 6.50
N LEU A 38 -3.43 -6.97 6.29
CA LEU A 38 -4.21 -6.74 5.06
C LEU A 38 -4.46 -5.25 4.82
N VAL A 39 -4.92 -4.52 5.84
CA VAL A 39 -5.17 -3.07 5.72
C VAL A 39 -3.87 -2.33 5.39
N ALA A 40 -2.75 -2.69 6.01
CA ALA A 40 -1.45 -2.09 5.72
C ALA A 40 -1.02 -2.34 4.26
N GLN A 41 -1.17 -3.59 3.78
CA GLN A 41 -0.87 -3.95 2.39
C GLN A 41 -1.75 -3.20 1.39
N MET A 42 -3.05 -3.06 1.66
CA MET A 42 -3.98 -2.32 0.80
C MET A 42 -3.59 -0.84 0.66
N PHE A 43 -3.34 -0.15 1.77
CA PHE A 43 -2.92 1.27 1.72
C PHE A 43 -1.54 1.44 1.08
N SER A 44 -0.61 0.51 1.31
CA SER A 44 0.70 0.51 0.66
C SER A 44 0.57 0.33 -0.86
N PHE A 45 -0.29 -0.57 -1.32
CA PHE A 45 -0.59 -0.75 -2.74
C PHE A 45 -1.15 0.53 -3.35
N LEU A 46 -2.19 1.11 -2.74
CA LEU A 46 -2.80 2.36 -3.22
C LEU A 46 -1.79 3.50 -3.34
N GLU A 47 -0.92 3.67 -2.34
CA GLU A 47 0.11 4.71 -2.36
C GLU A 47 1.18 4.44 -3.43
N THR A 48 1.57 3.18 -3.62
CA THR A 48 2.50 2.80 -4.70
C THR A 48 1.93 3.13 -6.07
N MET A 49 0.67 2.78 -6.31
CA MET A 49 -0.05 3.10 -7.55
C MET A 49 -0.13 4.61 -7.79
N ARG A 50 -0.40 5.38 -6.73
CA ARG A 50 -0.44 6.85 -6.77
C ARG A 50 0.93 7.44 -7.13
N LEU A 51 2.00 6.97 -6.49
CA LEU A 51 3.37 7.45 -6.75
C LEU A 51 3.85 7.13 -8.16
N GLN A 52 3.42 5.99 -8.71
CA GLN A 52 3.71 5.59 -10.10
C GLN A 52 2.83 6.29 -11.15
N GLY A 53 1.78 7.00 -10.72
CA GLY A 53 0.81 7.65 -11.64
C GLY A 53 -0.14 6.66 -12.32
N ASN A 54 -0.30 5.45 -11.77
CA ASN A 54 -1.08 4.38 -12.34
C ASN A 54 -2.49 4.29 -11.73
N ASN A 55 -3.47 3.78 -12.49
CA ASN A 55 -4.81 3.54 -11.97
C ASN A 55 -4.83 2.30 -11.07
N ALA A 56 -5.15 2.49 -9.78
CA ALA A 56 -5.13 1.42 -8.79
C ALA A 56 -6.14 0.30 -9.07
N ILE A 57 -7.31 0.61 -9.62
CA ILE A 57 -8.34 -0.39 -9.94
C ILE A 57 -7.88 -1.25 -11.11
N THR A 58 -7.36 -0.63 -12.17
CA THR A 58 -6.80 -1.35 -13.32
C THR A 58 -5.69 -2.31 -12.89
N ALA A 59 -4.72 -1.84 -12.11
CA ALA A 59 -3.63 -2.70 -11.65
C ALA A 59 -4.10 -3.80 -10.69
N LEU A 60 -5.11 -3.54 -9.86
CA LEU A 60 -5.70 -4.57 -9.01
C LEU A 60 -6.40 -5.65 -9.85
N CYS A 61 -7.16 -5.25 -10.87
CA CYS A 61 -7.78 -6.17 -11.82
C CYS A 61 -6.72 -7.01 -12.56
N GLU A 62 -5.62 -6.40 -12.99
CA GLU A 62 -4.50 -7.09 -13.63
C GLU A 62 -3.83 -8.10 -12.68
N LEU A 63 -3.55 -7.68 -11.44
CA LEU A 63 -2.97 -8.54 -10.41
C LEU A 63 -3.85 -9.75 -10.11
N LEU A 64 -5.16 -9.55 -9.95
CA LEU A 64 -6.11 -10.63 -9.69
C LEU A 64 -6.27 -11.57 -10.90
N SER A 65 -6.23 -11.01 -12.12
CA SER A 65 -6.23 -11.80 -13.35
C SER A 65 -4.97 -12.65 -13.50
N LEU A 66 -3.82 -12.14 -13.02
CA LEU A 66 -2.57 -12.89 -12.94
C LEU A 66 -2.62 -13.92 -11.82
N ALA A 67 -3.27 -13.66 -10.68
CA ALA A 67 -3.37 -14.63 -9.58
C ALA A 67 -4.09 -15.93 -9.98
N GLY A 68 -4.99 -15.90 -10.98
CA GLY A 68 -5.57 -17.09 -11.61
C GLY A 68 -4.58 -17.91 -12.47
N ARG A 69 -3.38 -17.37 -12.73
CA ARG A 69 -2.21 -18.04 -13.31
C ARG A 69 -1.08 -17.96 -12.29
N SER A 70 -0.99 -18.95 -11.38
CA SER A 70 -0.02 -19.00 -10.27
C SER A 70 1.23 -18.14 -10.50
N PRO A 71 1.46 -17.08 -9.69
CA PRO A 71 2.67 -16.29 -9.80
C PRO A 71 3.88 -17.20 -9.53
N PRO A 72 4.98 -17.09 -10.29
CA PRO A 72 6.18 -17.85 -9.99
C PRO A 72 6.77 -17.33 -8.66
N GLY A 73 6.61 -18.08 -7.57
CA GLY A 73 7.39 -17.85 -6.34
C GLY A 73 6.71 -18.02 -4.99
N LEU A 74 5.40 -18.24 -4.88
CA LEU A 74 4.75 -18.52 -3.59
C LEU A 74 4.58 -20.02 -3.38
N ALA A 75 5.70 -20.70 -3.09
CA ALA A 75 5.64 -21.99 -2.38
C ALA A 75 5.40 -21.71 -0.88
N PRO A 76 4.51 -22.46 -0.21
CA PRO A 76 4.29 -22.29 1.22
C PRO A 76 5.54 -22.75 1.99
N THR A 77 6.03 -21.89 2.88
CA THR A 77 6.96 -22.26 3.98
C THR A 77 6.23 -23.04 5.05
#